data_AF-A0A969L3V6-F1
#
_entry.id   AF-A0A969L3V6-F1
#
_cell.length_a   1.000
_cell.length_b   1.000
_cell.length_c   1.000
_cell.angle_alpha   90.00
_cell.angle_beta   90.00
_cell.angle_gamma   90.00
#
_symmetry.space_group_name_H-M   'P 1'
#
loop_
_entity.id
_entity.type
_entity.pdbx_description
1 polymer ?
#
loop_
_entity_poly.entity_id
_entity_poly.type
_entity_poly.pdbx_seq_one_letter_code
_entity_poly.pdbx_strand_id
1 'polypeptide(L)'
;MPQTLTLPPLTTIPDNIEVQLRQLLQAPRQPELEAWLFELIKSSGHLSTPDALRWRVVAMVWLAVEFDTDKAWPYLMWLNTGQPAISEHLAEILSEAANDLDCHVELANWMAQAKDERLVTFFSDFHPLPARYNMPALVRRLLNRPTAPEVGVWLAAYCRDTAGNTNSNLRPWRLLTAAWYATCFDAQAGLAYLRELSGGSPTLAAVDNKLLTDMAGELNRVTTVIQWLAACPDAAVKTMLKDFGHPDLPTFTAAIFQQPPNYQHLTGSARYAERDAQAFGQAAKLLEQAGVSLKNARLLDLACGPLATQTLLFNSAGSKIVGADLQIPPAYLPAASLAQRLFQRGKYVKAWETATAPYYQAPGPTRRFEAKMERGQNR
;
A
#
# COMPACT_ATOMS: atom_id res chain seq x y z
N MET A 1 -29.02 7.15 -16.38
CA MET A 1 -29.05 8.36 -17.21
C MET A 1 -27.60 8.77 -17.45
N PRO A 2 -27.15 8.97 -18.70
CA PRO A 2 -25.81 9.50 -18.92
C PRO A 2 -25.72 10.88 -18.24
N GLN A 3 -24.72 11.09 -17.39
CA GLN A 3 -24.46 12.40 -16.82
C GLN A 3 -24.09 13.35 -17.96
N THR A 4 -24.94 14.34 -18.22
CA THR A 4 -24.63 15.40 -19.18
C THR A 4 -23.41 16.16 -18.67
N LEU A 5 -22.38 16.27 -19.51
CA LEU A 5 -21.19 17.04 -19.19
C LEU A 5 -21.56 18.53 -19.10
N THR A 6 -21.45 19.14 -17.92
CA THR A 6 -21.68 20.57 -17.75
C THR A 6 -20.39 21.33 -18.05
N LEU A 7 -20.32 21.95 -19.23
CA LEU A 7 -19.19 22.77 -19.65
C LEU A 7 -19.42 24.25 -19.25
N PRO A 8 -18.41 24.91 -18.66
CA PRO A 8 -18.52 26.31 -18.26
C PRO A 8 -18.54 27.25 -19.47
N PRO A 9 -19.27 28.38 -19.43
CA PRO A 9 -19.25 29.35 -20.51
C PRO A 9 -17.87 30.03 -20.61
N LEU A 10 -17.40 30.27 -21.84
CA LEU A 10 -16.11 30.91 -22.14
C LEU A 10 -16.25 32.38 -22.56
N THR A 11 -17.36 33.05 -22.21
CA THR A 11 -17.53 34.50 -22.48
C THR A 11 -16.39 35.34 -21.89
N THR A 12 -15.84 34.88 -20.77
CA THR A 12 -14.57 35.28 -20.15
C THR A 12 -13.95 34.03 -19.54
N ILE A 13 -12.63 33.83 -19.62
CA ILE A 13 -11.98 32.68 -18.98
C ILE A 13 -12.24 32.77 -17.46
N PRO A 14 -12.86 31.76 -16.83
CA PRO A 14 -13.15 31.81 -15.41
C PRO A 14 -11.87 31.85 -14.56
N ASP A 15 -11.87 32.64 -13.49
CA ASP A 15 -10.75 32.70 -12.53
C ASP A 15 -10.47 31.33 -11.87
N ASN A 16 -11.46 30.43 -11.85
CA ASN A 16 -11.36 29.09 -11.29
C ASN A 16 -11.20 27.98 -12.36
N ILE A 17 -10.67 28.32 -13.54
CA ILE A 17 -10.53 27.39 -14.67
C ILE A 17 -9.73 26.12 -14.29
N GLU A 18 -8.74 26.23 -13.42
CA GLU A 18 -7.97 25.08 -12.93
C GLU A 18 -8.84 24.07 -12.19
N VAL A 19 -9.73 24.55 -11.30
CA VAL A 19 -10.67 23.69 -10.57
C VAL A 19 -11.63 23.00 -11.52
N GLN A 20 -12.08 23.73 -12.55
CA GLN A 20 -12.99 23.17 -13.56
C GLN A 20 -12.28 22.14 -14.44
N LEU A 21 -11.05 22.40 -14.87
CA LEU A 21 -10.25 21.42 -15.60
C LEU A 21 -9.99 20.16 -14.76
N ARG A 22 -9.66 20.31 -13.47
CA ARG A 22 -9.50 19.16 -12.57
C ARG A 22 -10.75 18.28 -12.50
N GLN A 23 -11.94 18.88 -12.52
CA GLN A 23 -13.21 18.16 -12.56
C GLN A 23 -13.45 17.50 -13.93
N LEU A 24 -13.16 18.22 -15.02
CA LEU A 24 -13.35 17.73 -16.38
C LEU A 24 -12.39 16.59 -16.75
N LEU A 25 -11.19 16.55 -16.17
CA LEU A 25 -10.24 15.44 -16.39
C LEU A 25 -10.81 14.08 -15.95
N GLN A 26 -11.80 14.08 -15.06
CA GLN A 26 -12.50 12.87 -14.60
C GLN A 26 -13.76 12.56 -15.44
N ALA A 27 -14.11 13.41 -16.41
CA ALA A 27 -15.32 13.28 -17.22
C ALA A 27 -15.13 12.37 -18.44
N PRO A 28 -16.22 11.81 -19.00
CA PRO A 28 -16.17 11.10 -20.28
C PRO A 28 -15.67 12.01 -21.41
N ARG A 29 -14.87 11.47 -22.32
CA ARG A 29 -14.45 12.19 -23.54
C ARG A 29 -15.65 12.34 -24.46
N GLN A 30 -16.04 13.58 -24.76
CA GLN A 30 -17.20 13.92 -25.60
C GLN A 30 -16.81 15.01 -26.61
N PRO A 31 -17.40 15.03 -27.82
CA PRO A 31 -17.08 16.03 -28.85
C PRO A 31 -17.25 17.49 -28.38
N GLU A 32 -18.19 17.74 -27.48
CA GLU A 32 -18.43 19.07 -26.91
C GLU A 32 -17.23 19.56 -26.09
N LEU A 33 -16.50 18.65 -25.44
CA LEU A 33 -15.29 18.95 -24.69
C LEU A 33 -14.13 19.32 -25.61
N GLU A 34 -14.00 18.66 -26.77
CA GLU A 34 -13.01 19.04 -27.79
C GLU A 34 -13.22 20.49 -28.26
N ALA A 35 -14.45 20.81 -28.67
CA ALA A 35 -14.80 22.15 -29.14
C ALA A 35 -14.55 23.20 -28.04
N TRP A 36 -14.91 22.86 -26.80
CA TRP A 36 -14.70 23.73 -25.65
C TRP A 36 -13.21 23.95 -25.33
N LEU A 37 -12.38 22.89 -25.33
CA LEU A 37 -10.94 22.99 -25.11
C LEU A 37 -10.28 23.84 -26.21
N PHE A 38 -10.69 23.65 -27.46
CA PHE A 38 -10.18 24.42 -28.58
C PHE A 38 -10.52 25.92 -28.46
N GLU A 39 -11.77 26.25 -28.14
CA GLU A 39 -12.17 27.65 -27.91
C GLU A 39 -11.51 28.25 -26.66
N LEU A 40 -11.28 27.46 -25.61
CA LEU A 40 -10.52 27.89 -24.43
C LEU A 40 -9.07 28.27 -24.82
N ILE A 41 -8.40 27.41 -25.60
CA ILE A 41 -7.03 27.66 -26.07
C ILE A 41 -6.97 28.90 -26.97
N LYS A 42 -7.94 29.10 -27.86
CA LYS A 42 -8.02 30.30 -28.70
C LYS A 42 -8.25 31.57 -27.89
N SER A 43 -9.21 31.53 -26.97
CA SER A 43 -9.59 32.67 -26.13
C SER A 43 -8.47 33.08 -25.16
N SER A 44 -7.57 32.15 -24.82
CA SER A 44 -6.44 32.39 -23.93
C SER A 44 -5.24 33.10 -24.56
N GLY A 45 -5.32 33.48 -25.84
CA GLY A 45 -4.23 34.06 -26.65
C GLY A 45 -3.51 35.31 -26.11
N HIS A 46 -3.88 35.81 -24.92
CA HIS A 46 -3.39 37.06 -24.34
C HIS A 46 -3.00 37.00 -22.85
N LEU A 47 -3.07 35.85 -22.19
CA LEU A 47 -2.78 35.77 -20.74
C LEU A 47 -1.28 35.52 -20.48
N SER A 48 -0.67 36.39 -19.68
CA SER A 48 0.78 36.51 -19.45
C SER A 48 1.25 36.11 -18.05
N THR A 49 0.39 35.46 -17.24
CA THR A 49 0.78 34.98 -15.90
C THR A 49 1.24 33.52 -15.94
N PRO A 50 2.19 33.11 -15.07
CA PRO A 50 2.60 31.71 -14.96
C PRO A 50 1.44 30.74 -14.69
N ASP A 51 0.47 31.12 -13.84
CA ASP A 51 -0.72 30.31 -13.55
C ASP A 51 -1.58 30.10 -14.82
N ALA A 52 -1.66 31.12 -15.69
CA ALA A 52 -2.36 30.99 -16.97
C ALA A 52 -1.66 30.03 -17.95
N LEU A 53 -0.37 29.75 -17.78
CA LEU A 53 0.38 28.83 -18.64
C LEU A 53 0.23 27.37 -18.21
N ARG A 54 0.13 27.09 -16.91
CA ARG A 54 0.05 25.71 -16.38
C ARG A 54 -1.19 24.97 -16.86
N TRP A 55 -2.37 25.51 -16.62
CA TRP A 55 -3.59 24.84 -17.08
C TRP A 55 -3.67 24.79 -18.60
N ARG A 56 -3.10 25.79 -19.29
CA ARG A 56 -3.13 25.91 -20.74
C ARG A 56 -2.29 24.84 -21.41
N VAL A 57 -1.08 24.56 -20.90
CA VAL A 57 -0.26 23.48 -21.46
C VAL A 57 -0.96 22.14 -21.31
N VAL A 58 -1.61 21.88 -20.17
CA VAL A 58 -2.39 20.64 -19.97
C VAL A 58 -3.58 20.58 -20.92
N ALA A 59 -4.31 21.68 -21.12
CA ALA A 59 -5.42 21.72 -22.08
C ALA A 59 -4.96 21.47 -23.52
N MET A 60 -3.80 22.03 -23.93
CA MET A 60 -3.24 21.80 -25.27
C MET A 60 -2.80 20.34 -25.46
N VAL A 61 -2.08 19.78 -24.47
CA VAL A 61 -1.68 18.37 -24.47
C VAL A 61 -2.91 17.46 -24.51
N TRP A 62 -3.92 17.77 -23.71
CA TRP A 62 -5.16 17.00 -23.66
C TRP A 62 -5.89 17.03 -25.01
N LEU A 63 -6.06 18.21 -25.61
CA LEU A 63 -6.66 18.35 -26.93
C LEU A 63 -5.90 17.54 -27.99
N ALA A 64 -4.57 17.60 -27.96
CA ALA A 64 -3.72 16.93 -28.94
C ALA A 64 -3.79 15.40 -28.83
N VAL A 65 -3.74 14.87 -27.61
CA VAL A 65 -3.63 13.42 -27.41
C VAL A 65 -4.98 12.71 -27.53
N GLU A 66 -6.06 13.30 -27.00
CA GLU A 66 -7.36 12.61 -26.87
C GLU A 66 -8.35 12.94 -27.99
N PHE A 67 -8.14 14.03 -28.74
CA PHE A 67 -9.13 14.50 -29.72
C PHE A 67 -8.55 14.71 -31.11
N ASP A 68 -7.75 15.77 -31.30
CA ASP A 68 -7.31 16.19 -32.63
C ASP A 68 -5.91 16.82 -32.57
N THR A 69 -4.91 15.99 -32.88
CA THR A 69 -3.52 16.43 -32.94
C THR A 69 -3.34 17.59 -33.93
N ASP A 70 -3.97 17.55 -35.10
CA ASP A 70 -3.75 18.57 -36.13
C ASP A 70 -4.26 19.95 -35.69
N LYS A 71 -5.38 20.00 -34.97
CA LYS A 71 -5.88 21.26 -34.39
C LYS A 71 -5.00 21.80 -33.27
N ALA A 72 -4.51 20.93 -32.39
CA ALA A 72 -3.74 21.34 -31.21
C ALA A 72 -2.26 21.61 -31.53
N TRP A 73 -1.69 20.91 -32.51
CA TRP A 73 -0.26 20.92 -32.81
C TRP A 73 0.32 22.31 -33.06
N PRO A 74 -0.32 23.21 -33.86
CA PRO A 74 0.21 24.57 -34.04
C PRO A 74 0.36 25.35 -32.73
N TYR A 75 -0.54 25.13 -31.76
CA TYR A 75 -0.49 25.78 -30.46
C TYR A 75 0.59 25.19 -29.56
N LEU A 76 0.74 23.86 -29.54
CA LEU A 76 1.83 23.18 -28.84
C LEU A 76 3.19 23.61 -29.39
N MET A 77 3.33 23.66 -30.71
CA MET A 77 4.57 24.10 -31.36
C MET A 77 4.85 25.58 -31.07
N TRP A 78 3.84 26.44 -31.10
CA TRP A 78 4.00 27.84 -30.74
C TRP A 78 4.51 28.00 -29.30
N LEU A 79 3.87 27.30 -28.35
CA LEU A 79 4.27 27.34 -26.94
C LEU A 79 5.67 26.72 -26.72
N ASN A 80 6.00 25.67 -27.47
CA ASN A 80 7.31 25.01 -27.43
C ASN A 80 8.36 25.66 -28.34
N THR A 81 8.16 26.91 -28.78
CA THR A 81 9.12 27.69 -29.57
C THR A 81 9.53 27.07 -30.91
N GLY A 82 8.65 26.27 -31.51
CA GLY A 82 8.90 25.59 -32.77
C GLY A 82 9.77 24.33 -32.67
N GLN A 83 10.14 23.90 -31.45
CA GLN A 83 10.92 22.68 -31.24
C GLN A 83 10.03 21.43 -31.32
N PRO A 84 10.45 20.37 -32.04
CA PRO A 84 9.67 19.15 -32.17
C PRO A 84 9.63 18.31 -30.88
N ALA A 85 10.73 18.30 -30.12
CA ALA A 85 10.81 17.71 -28.79
C ALA A 85 10.50 18.79 -27.74
N ILE A 86 9.86 18.41 -26.62
CA ILE A 86 9.54 19.35 -25.55
C ILE A 86 10.83 20.00 -25.01
N SER A 87 10.80 21.33 -24.90
CA SER A 87 11.90 22.09 -24.29
C SER A 87 11.91 21.91 -22.77
N GLU A 88 13.07 22.03 -22.15
CA GLU A 88 13.22 21.95 -20.68
C GLU A 88 12.25 22.90 -19.95
N HIS A 89 12.13 24.14 -20.42
CA HIS A 89 11.22 25.12 -19.84
C HIS A 89 9.75 24.70 -19.92
N LEU A 90 9.30 24.16 -21.06
CA LEU A 90 7.92 23.70 -21.21
C LEU A 90 7.67 22.41 -20.41
N ALA A 91 8.68 21.54 -20.30
CA ALA A 91 8.63 20.35 -19.46
C ALA A 91 8.47 20.69 -17.97
N GLU A 92 9.16 21.73 -17.49
CA GLU A 92 8.97 22.25 -16.12
C GLU A 92 7.54 22.75 -15.91
N ILE A 93 7.02 23.57 -16.82
CA ILE A 93 5.64 24.10 -16.73
C ILE A 93 4.61 22.94 -16.75
N LEU A 94 4.79 21.96 -17.64
CA LEU A 94 3.90 20.80 -17.70
C LEU A 94 3.97 19.94 -16.43
N SER A 95 5.16 19.81 -15.83
CA SER A 95 5.35 19.10 -14.57
C SER A 95 4.69 19.83 -13.40
N GLU A 96 4.83 21.15 -13.31
CA GLU A 96 4.11 21.97 -12.33
C GLU A 96 2.60 21.87 -12.52
N ALA A 97 2.13 21.97 -13.77
CA ALA A 97 0.72 21.86 -14.09
C ALA A 97 0.13 20.49 -13.73
N ALA A 98 0.87 19.40 -13.96
CA ALA A 98 0.44 18.06 -13.60
C ALA A 98 0.34 17.88 -12.08
N ASN A 99 1.21 18.54 -11.31
CA ASN A 99 1.12 18.58 -9.85
C ASN A 99 -0.10 19.40 -9.41
N ASP A 100 -0.29 20.59 -9.96
CA ASP A 100 -1.40 21.49 -9.61
C ASP A 100 -2.76 20.89 -9.98
N LEU A 101 -2.87 20.21 -11.12
CA LEU A 101 -4.10 19.59 -11.60
C LEU A 101 -4.25 18.12 -11.17
N ASP A 102 -3.31 17.58 -10.40
CA ASP A 102 -3.36 16.21 -9.88
C ASP A 102 -3.40 15.11 -10.99
N CYS A 103 -2.92 15.40 -12.20
CA CYS A 103 -3.21 14.62 -13.42
C CYS A 103 -2.05 13.75 -13.94
N HIS A 104 -1.09 13.40 -13.08
CA HIS A 104 0.08 12.59 -13.47
C HIS A 104 -0.28 11.22 -14.06
N VAL A 105 -1.37 10.60 -13.59
CA VAL A 105 -1.82 9.30 -14.10
C VAL A 105 -2.38 9.46 -15.50
N GLU A 106 -3.27 10.44 -15.69
CA GLU A 106 -3.86 10.77 -16.98
C GLU A 106 -2.76 11.13 -18.01
N LEU A 107 -1.80 11.97 -17.63
CA LEU A 107 -0.68 12.34 -18.49
C LEU A 107 0.20 11.13 -18.89
N ALA A 108 0.51 10.23 -17.95
CA ALA A 108 1.23 8.99 -18.28
C ALA A 108 0.43 8.11 -19.26
N ASN A 109 -0.89 8.06 -19.11
CA ASN A 109 -1.76 7.31 -20.04
C ASN A 109 -1.82 7.97 -21.42
N TRP A 110 -1.93 9.30 -21.48
CA TRP A 110 -1.87 10.05 -22.73
C TRP A 110 -0.58 9.78 -23.48
N MET A 111 0.57 9.89 -22.80
CA MET A 111 1.87 9.60 -23.40
C MET A 111 1.97 8.16 -23.91
N ALA A 112 1.49 7.19 -23.13
CA ALA A 112 1.53 5.77 -23.52
C ALA A 112 0.60 5.43 -24.69
N GLN A 113 -0.47 6.21 -24.90
CA GLN A 113 -1.46 6.00 -25.95
C GLN A 113 -1.25 6.89 -27.17
N ALA A 114 -0.27 7.79 -27.15
CA ALA A 114 0.04 8.67 -28.27
C ALA A 114 0.40 7.85 -29.52
N LYS A 115 -0.47 7.88 -30.54
CA LYS A 115 -0.27 7.20 -31.83
C LYS A 115 0.39 8.08 -32.88
N ASP A 116 0.28 9.40 -32.71
CA ASP A 116 0.86 10.36 -33.64
C ASP A 116 2.37 10.49 -33.39
N GLU A 117 3.18 10.28 -34.43
CA GLU A 117 4.65 10.32 -34.33
C GLU A 117 5.16 11.69 -33.84
N ARG A 118 4.41 12.77 -34.10
CA ARG A 118 4.74 14.12 -33.62
C ARG A 118 4.63 14.18 -32.10
N LEU A 119 3.59 13.59 -31.52
CA LEU A 119 3.39 13.52 -30.08
C LEU A 119 4.41 12.59 -29.41
N VAL A 120 4.73 11.46 -30.04
CA VAL A 120 5.80 10.56 -29.56
C VAL A 120 7.14 11.29 -29.50
N THR A 121 7.46 12.06 -30.55
CA THR A 121 8.68 12.90 -30.59
C THR A 121 8.62 14.01 -29.55
N PHE A 122 7.47 14.66 -29.39
CA PHE A 122 7.28 15.74 -28.42
C PHE A 122 7.59 15.29 -26.99
N PHE A 123 7.10 14.09 -26.61
CA PHE A 123 7.27 13.55 -25.27
C PHE A 123 8.55 12.71 -25.06
N SER A 124 9.44 12.61 -26.05
CA SER A 124 10.56 11.65 -26.01
C SER A 124 11.45 11.78 -24.77
N ASP A 125 11.67 13.01 -24.31
CA ASP A 125 12.53 13.33 -23.17
C ASP A 125 11.72 13.81 -21.95
N PHE A 126 10.39 13.63 -21.96
CA PHE A 126 9.51 14.04 -20.87
C PHE A 126 9.18 12.87 -19.94
N HIS A 127 9.16 13.15 -18.64
CA HIS A 127 8.81 12.17 -17.61
C HIS A 127 7.73 12.75 -16.69
N PRO A 128 6.53 12.14 -16.59
CA PRO A 128 5.41 12.67 -15.82
C PRO A 128 5.56 12.38 -14.32
N LEU A 129 6.72 12.70 -13.75
CA LEU A 129 7.04 12.41 -12.35
C LEU A 129 6.37 13.43 -11.42
N PRO A 130 5.56 12.98 -10.45
CA PRO A 130 5.02 13.87 -9.43
C PRO A 130 6.12 14.41 -8.52
N ALA A 131 5.91 15.64 -8.04
CA ALA A 131 6.76 16.19 -7.03
C ALA A 131 6.74 15.31 -5.77
N ARG A 132 7.88 15.13 -5.12
CA ARG A 132 8.03 14.22 -3.97
C ARG A 132 6.98 14.47 -2.88
N TYR A 133 6.66 15.73 -2.59
CA TYR A 133 5.71 16.09 -1.54
C TYR A 133 4.25 15.70 -1.90
N ASN A 134 3.94 15.51 -3.19
CA ASN A 134 2.63 15.06 -3.67
C ASN A 134 2.48 13.53 -3.72
N MET A 135 3.59 12.78 -3.71
CA MET A 135 3.58 11.31 -3.75
C MET A 135 2.66 10.65 -2.71
N PRO A 136 2.67 11.04 -1.42
CA PRO A 136 1.79 10.42 -0.43
C PRO A 136 0.30 10.55 -0.78
N ALA A 137 -0.14 11.74 -1.19
CA ALA A 137 -1.54 11.98 -1.52
C ALA A 137 -1.96 11.21 -2.78
N LEU A 138 -1.13 11.26 -3.82
CA LEU A 138 -1.33 10.50 -5.06
C LEU A 138 -1.45 9.01 -4.78
N VAL A 139 -0.45 8.42 -4.11
CA VAL A 139 -0.45 6.98 -3.82
C VAL A 139 -1.67 6.60 -2.99
N ARG A 140 -2.02 7.32 -1.91
CA ARG A 140 -3.23 7.03 -1.12
C ARG A 140 -4.50 6.96 -1.98
N ARG A 141 -4.64 7.86 -2.96
CA ARG A 141 -5.77 7.89 -3.90
C ARG A 141 -5.76 6.66 -4.81
N LEU A 142 -4.62 6.33 -5.41
CA LEU A 142 -4.49 5.21 -6.34
C LEU A 142 -4.67 3.84 -5.65
N LEU A 143 -4.26 3.71 -4.39
CA LEU A 143 -4.47 2.49 -3.59
C LEU A 143 -5.96 2.15 -3.38
N ASN A 144 -6.89 3.07 -3.64
CA ASN A 144 -8.34 2.79 -3.60
C ASN A 144 -8.84 2.01 -4.83
N ARG A 145 -8.08 2.01 -5.92
CA ARG A 145 -8.40 1.29 -7.17
C ARG A 145 -7.14 0.61 -7.71
N PRO A 146 -6.58 -0.34 -6.96
CA PRO A 146 -5.17 -0.66 -7.10
C PRO A 146 -4.79 -1.49 -8.31
N THR A 147 -5.78 -2.02 -9.01
CA THR A 147 -5.65 -2.83 -10.21
C THR A 147 -6.24 -2.13 -11.43
N ALA A 148 -6.57 -0.83 -11.33
CA ALA A 148 -7.09 -0.07 -12.46
C ALA A 148 -5.99 0.03 -13.54
N PRO A 149 -6.29 -0.24 -14.83
CA PRO A 149 -5.28 -0.30 -15.89
C PRO A 149 -4.39 0.95 -15.98
N GLU A 150 -4.99 2.12 -15.82
CA GLU A 150 -4.32 3.42 -15.85
C GLU A 150 -3.25 3.57 -14.77
N VAL A 151 -3.43 2.91 -13.61
CA VAL A 151 -2.45 2.86 -12.53
C VAL A 151 -1.25 2.02 -12.96
N GLY A 152 -1.48 0.91 -13.64
CA GLY A 152 -0.41 0.06 -14.18
C GLY A 152 0.48 0.81 -15.16
N VAL A 153 -0.12 1.60 -16.07
CA VAL A 153 0.62 2.44 -17.02
C VAL A 153 1.48 3.48 -16.30
N TRP A 154 0.91 4.16 -15.31
CA TRP A 154 1.65 5.14 -14.51
C TRP A 154 2.78 4.50 -13.69
N LEU A 155 2.54 3.34 -13.07
CA LEU A 155 3.55 2.60 -12.32
C LEU A 155 4.73 2.17 -13.22
N ALA A 156 4.44 1.68 -14.42
CA ALA A 156 5.46 1.31 -15.40
C ALA A 156 6.33 2.52 -15.79
N ALA A 157 5.68 3.66 -16.10
CA ALA A 157 6.37 4.90 -16.42
C ALA A 157 7.24 5.39 -15.25
N TYR A 158 6.69 5.44 -14.04
CA TYR A 158 7.42 5.84 -12.84
C TYR A 158 8.64 4.96 -12.58
N CYS A 159 8.50 3.64 -12.70
CA CYS A 159 9.61 2.70 -12.50
C CYS A 159 10.73 2.92 -13.53
N ARG A 160 10.38 3.04 -14.82
CA ARG A 160 11.32 3.31 -15.90
C ARG A 160 12.05 4.63 -15.69
N ASP A 161 11.30 5.70 -15.46
CA ASP A 161 11.82 7.07 -15.46
C ASP A 161 12.63 7.38 -14.18
N THR A 162 12.51 6.54 -13.14
CA THR A 162 13.30 6.66 -11.91
C THR A 162 14.41 5.62 -11.77
N ALA A 163 14.56 4.69 -12.73
CA ALA A 163 15.49 3.56 -12.64
C ALA A 163 16.94 3.97 -12.26
N GLY A 164 17.47 5.00 -12.90
CA GLY A 164 18.82 5.52 -12.64
C GLY A 164 18.96 6.44 -11.43
N ASN A 165 17.89 6.76 -10.71
CA ASN A 165 17.92 7.81 -9.69
C ASN A 165 18.45 7.30 -8.33
N THR A 166 19.64 7.75 -7.93
CA THR A 166 20.30 7.32 -6.67
C THR A 166 19.86 8.09 -5.43
N ASN A 167 18.92 9.03 -5.54
CA ASN A 167 18.44 9.83 -4.41
C ASN A 167 17.73 8.94 -3.36
N SER A 168 18.30 8.89 -2.15
CA SER A 168 17.78 8.09 -1.03
C SER A 168 16.33 8.43 -0.68
N ASN A 169 15.91 9.68 -0.91
CA ASN A 169 14.57 10.15 -0.63
C ASN A 169 13.48 9.57 -1.54
N LEU A 170 13.85 9.12 -2.75
CA LEU A 170 12.93 8.49 -3.69
C LEU A 170 12.91 6.97 -3.54
N ARG A 171 13.92 6.39 -2.89
CA ARG A 171 14.06 4.94 -2.71
C ARG A 171 12.78 4.27 -2.16
N PRO A 172 12.08 4.82 -1.14
CA PRO A 172 10.87 4.17 -0.63
C PRO A 172 9.74 4.13 -1.67
N TRP A 173 9.60 5.18 -2.47
CA TRP A 173 8.59 5.25 -3.53
C TRP A 173 8.91 4.32 -4.70
N ARG A 174 10.18 4.23 -5.09
CA ARG A 174 10.65 3.30 -6.12
C ARG A 174 10.42 1.85 -5.72
N LEU A 175 10.70 1.50 -4.45
CA LEU A 175 10.42 0.18 -3.90
C LEU A 175 8.92 -0.12 -3.92
N LEU A 176 8.09 0.81 -3.43
CA LEU A 176 6.64 0.63 -3.36
C LEU A 176 5.99 0.49 -4.74
N THR A 177 6.36 1.35 -5.68
CA THR A 177 5.83 1.31 -7.06
C THR A 177 6.27 0.07 -7.81
N ALA A 178 7.54 -0.35 -7.69
CA ALA A 178 8.02 -1.59 -8.31
C ALA A 178 7.36 -2.84 -7.70
N ALA A 179 7.21 -2.89 -6.38
CA ALA A 179 6.53 -3.99 -5.70
C ALA A 179 5.05 -4.07 -6.10
N TRP A 180 4.37 -2.92 -6.19
CA TRP A 180 2.99 -2.85 -6.63
C TRP A 180 2.85 -3.26 -8.10
N TYR A 181 3.71 -2.77 -8.99
CA TYR A 181 3.69 -3.13 -10.40
C TYR A 181 3.91 -4.64 -10.60
N ALA A 182 4.91 -5.20 -9.91
CA ALA A 182 5.22 -6.64 -9.95
C ALA A 182 4.07 -7.53 -9.46
N THR A 183 3.30 -7.06 -8.48
CA THR A 183 2.25 -7.87 -7.84
C THR A 183 0.92 -7.80 -8.56
N CYS A 184 0.57 -6.64 -9.09
CA CYS A 184 -0.78 -6.38 -9.60
C CYS A 184 -0.87 -6.28 -11.14
N PHE A 185 0.23 -6.06 -11.85
CA PHE A 185 0.18 -5.72 -13.28
C PHE A 185 1.13 -6.56 -14.14
N ASP A 186 2.43 -6.45 -13.92
CA ASP A 186 3.45 -7.16 -14.71
C ASP A 186 4.57 -7.67 -13.79
N ALA A 187 4.49 -8.97 -13.48
CA ALA A 187 5.44 -9.63 -12.60
C ALA A 187 6.87 -9.62 -13.15
N GLN A 188 7.05 -9.77 -14.46
CA GLN A 188 8.37 -9.88 -15.07
C GLN A 188 9.07 -8.50 -15.07
N ALA A 189 8.39 -7.47 -15.57
CA ALA A 189 8.94 -6.12 -15.60
C ALA A 189 9.11 -5.54 -14.19
N GLY A 190 8.12 -5.73 -13.31
CA GLY A 190 8.22 -5.33 -11.91
C GLY A 190 9.37 -6.02 -11.16
N LEU A 191 9.58 -7.32 -11.38
CA LEU A 191 10.72 -8.05 -10.79
C LEU A 191 12.06 -7.53 -11.32
N ALA A 192 12.14 -7.16 -12.60
CA ALA A 192 13.36 -6.56 -13.15
C ALA A 192 13.73 -5.26 -12.41
N TYR A 193 12.75 -4.37 -12.17
CA TYR A 193 12.98 -3.15 -11.40
C TYR A 193 13.37 -3.43 -9.94
N LEU A 194 12.72 -4.39 -9.28
CA LEU A 194 13.08 -4.78 -7.91
C LEU A 194 14.50 -5.36 -7.83
N ARG A 195 14.91 -6.15 -8.82
CA ARG A 195 16.29 -6.67 -8.92
C ARG A 195 17.30 -5.56 -9.14
N GLU A 196 16.98 -4.57 -9.96
CA GLU A 196 17.85 -3.41 -10.14
C GLU A 196 18.02 -2.63 -8.82
N LEU A 197 16.91 -2.37 -8.12
CA LEU A 197 16.91 -1.70 -6.81
C LEU A 197 17.69 -2.48 -5.73
N SER A 198 17.72 -3.81 -5.82
CA SER A 198 18.42 -4.70 -4.90
C SER A 198 19.88 -4.97 -5.30
N GLY A 199 20.39 -4.35 -6.37
CA GLY A 199 21.74 -4.58 -6.87
C GLY A 199 21.95 -6.00 -7.44
N GLY A 200 20.89 -6.59 -7.99
CA GLY A 200 20.86 -7.94 -8.56
C GLY A 200 20.55 -9.05 -7.56
N SER A 201 20.33 -8.71 -6.28
CA SER A 201 20.03 -9.70 -5.24
C SER A 201 18.68 -10.39 -5.50
N PRO A 202 18.56 -11.70 -5.23
CA PRO A 202 17.29 -12.44 -5.35
C PRO A 202 16.23 -12.00 -4.32
N THR A 203 16.63 -11.29 -3.27
CA THR A 203 15.74 -10.76 -2.22
C THR A 203 16.10 -9.33 -1.87
N LEU A 204 15.12 -8.55 -1.41
CA LEU A 204 15.38 -7.22 -0.84
C LEU A 204 16.24 -7.31 0.42
N ALA A 205 17.10 -6.31 0.64
CA ALA A 205 17.83 -6.18 1.90
C ALA A 205 16.87 -5.83 3.05
N ALA A 206 17.26 -6.12 4.30
CA ALA A 206 16.44 -5.83 5.47
C ALA A 206 16.05 -4.34 5.57
N VAL A 207 16.97 -3.44 5.19
CA VAL A 207 16.71 -1.99 5.16
C VAL A 207 15.62 -1.62 4.14
N ASP A 208 15.60 -2.26 2.97
CA ASP A 208 14.61 -1.98 1.92
C ASP A 208 13.24 -2.55 2.29
N ASN A 209 13.20 -3.75 2.88
CA ASN A 209 11.96 -4.31 3.44
C ASN A 209 11.38 -3.42 4.54
N LYS A 210 12.24 -2.86 5.41
CA LYS A 210 11.82 -1.90 6.43
C LYS A 210 11.25 -0.63 5.80
N LEU A 211 11.96 -0.02 4.83
CA LEU A 211 11.46 1.17 4.12
C LEU A 211 10.10 0.93 3.47
N LEU A 212 9.93 -0.21 2.79
CA LEU A 212 8.68 -0.57 2.16
C LEU A 212 7.55 -0.75 3.19
N THR A 213 7.86 -1.39 4.32
CA THR A 213 6.91 -1.60 5.44
C THR A 213 6.52 -0.28 6.10
N ASP A 214 7.48 0.59 6.38
CA ASP A 214 7.25 1.92 6.96
C ASP A 214 6.36 2.76 6.04
N MET A 215 6.64 2.77 4.73
CA MET A 215 5.82 3.48 3.75
C MET A 215 4.38 2.99 3.70
N ALA A 216 4.18 1.66 3.68
CA ALA A 216 2.84 1.10 3.72
C ALA A 216 2.11 1.47 5.03
N GLY A 217 2.85 1.61 6.13
CA GLY A 217 2.40 2.11 7.43
C GLY A 217 1.93 3.56 7.37
N GLU A 218 2.77 4.47 6.87
CA GLU A 218 2.45 5.91 6.73
C GLU A 218 1.23 6.18 5.83
N LEU A 219 0.96 5.27 4.90
CA LEU A 219 -0.19 5.34 4.01
C LEU A 219 -1.46 4.72 4.64
N ASN A 220 -1.38 4.10 5.83
CA ASN A 220 -2.44 3.30 6.46
C ASN A 220 -2.95 2.16 5.55
N ARG A 221 -2.03 1.53 4.81
CA ARG A 221 -2.36 0.60 3.71
C ARG A 221 -1.54 -0.70 3.75
N VAL A 222 -0.83 -0.98 4.84
CA VAL A 222 -0.06 -2.22 5.07
C VAL A 222 -0.88 -3.46 4.70
N THR A 223 -2.11 -3.57 5.21
CA THR A 223 -2.99 -4.72 4.93
C THR A 223 -3.27 -4.89 3.45
N THR A 224 -3.54 -3.80 2.73
CA THR A 224 -3.82 -3.82 1.30
C THR A 224 -2.59 -4.29 0.51
N VAL A 225 -1.41 -3.80 0.85
CA VAL A 225 -0.15 -4.20 0.18
C VAL A 225 0.20 -5.66 0.47
N ILE A 226 0.01 -6.13 1.70
CA ILE A 226 0.20 -7.55 2.06
C ILE A 226 -0.76 -8.45 1.27
N GLN A 227 -2.02 -8.04 1.11
CA GLN A 227 -3.01 -8.81 0.34
C GLN A 227 -2.60 -8.98 -1.13
N TRP A 228 -2.06 -7.94 -1.77
CA TRP A 228 -1.57 -8.06 -3.15
C TRP A 228 -0.42 -9.04 -3.28
N LEU A 229 0.51 -9.02 -2.33
CA LEU A 229 1.64 -9.95 -2.30
C LEU A 229 1.19 -11.39 -2.10
N ALA A 230 0.22 -11.62 -1.21
CA ALA A 230 -0.35 -12.94 -1.00
C ALA A 230 -1.04 -13.46 -2.27
N ALA A 231 -1.77 -12.58 -2.97
CA ALA A 231 -2.48 -12.88 -4.21
C ALA A 231 -1.56 -13.02 -5.44
N CYS A 232 -0.34 -12.49 -5.40
CA CYS A 232 0.59 -12.55 -6.53
C CYS A 232 0.91 -14.01 -6.91
N PRO A 233 0.65 -14.45 -8.15
CA PRO A 233 0.91 -15.83 -8.54
C PRO A 233 2.40 -16.12 -8.78
N ASP A 234 3.22 -15.08 -9.00
CA ASP A 234 4.63 -15.23 -9.36
C ASP A 234 5.51 -15.58 -8.14
N ALA A 235 6.18 -16.74 -8.20
CA ALA A 235 7.01 -17.24 -7.10
C ALA A 235 8.32 -16.44 -6.92
N ALA A 236 8.85 -15.83 -7.98
CA ALA A 236 10.08 -15.04 -7.90
C ALA A 236 9.80 -13.67 -7.27
N VAL A 237 8.66 -13.04 -7.58
CA VAL A 237 8.19 -11.83 -6.89
C VAL A 237 7.95 -12.12 -5.40
N LYS A 238 7.28 -13.24 -5.07
CA LYS A 238 7.10 -13.69 -3.68
C LYS A 238 8.42 -13.91 -2.95
N THR A 239 9.41 -14.48 -3.63
CA THR A 239 10.75 -14.67 -3.06
C THR A 239 11.45 -13.34 -2.82
N MET A 240 11.37 -12.41 -3.79
CA MET A 240 11.96 -11.08 -3.70
C MET A 240 11.45 -10.31 -2.48
N LEU A 241 10.15 -10.43 -2.19
CA LEU A 241 9.41 -9.66 -1.18
C LEU A 241 9.08 -10.48 0.07
N LYS A 242 9.74 -11.62 0.29
CA LYS A 242 9.42 -12.59 1.34
C LYS A 242 9.43 -12.03 2.77
N ASP A 243 10.22 -10.98 3.02
CA ASP A 243 10.41 -10.40 4.36
C ASP A 243 9.59 -9.10 4.54
N PHE A 244 8.85 -8.65 3.51
CA PHE A 244 7.98 -7.48 3.62
C PHE A 244 6.78 -7.76 4.53
N GLY A 245 6.42 -6.81 5.38
CA GLY A 245 5.27 -6.93 6.29
C GLY A 245 5.48 -7.91 7.44
N HIS A 246 6.64 -8.56 7.52
CA HIS A 246 7.04 -9.30 8.70
C HIS A 246 7.55 -8.32 9.76
N PRO A 247 6.98 -8.31 10.98
CA PRO A 247 7.50 -7.48 12.04
C PRO A 247 8.95 -7.87 12.31
N ASP A 248 9.83 -6.88 12.43
CA ASP A 248 11.18 -7.11 12.94
C ASP A 248 11.06 -7.62 14.38
N LEU A 249 11.10 -8.94 14.54
CA LEU A 249 10.87 -9.62 15.83
C LEU A 249 11.76 -9.03 16.94
N PRO A 250 13.05 -8.75 16.73
CA PRO A 250 13.88 -7.99 17.67
C PRO A 250 13.32 -6.62 18.10
N THR A 251 12.94 -5.76 17.16
CA THR A 251 12.38 -4.42 17.46
C THR A 251 11.01 -4.51 18.13
N PHE A 252 10.13 -5.38 17.63
CA PHE A 252 8.81 -5.64 18.22
C PHE A 252 8.92 -6.13 19.66
N THR A 253 9.84 -7.07 19.91
CA THR A 253 10.17 -7.57 21.24
C THR A 253 10.66 -6.44 22.14
N ALA A 254 11.62 -5.63 21.66
CA ALA A 254 12.18 -4.52 22.44
C ALA A 254 11.12 -3.47 22.84
N ALA A 255 10.20 -3.13 21.92
CA ALA A 255 9.12 -2.20 22.18
C ALA A 255 8.14 -2.69 23.27
N ILE A 256 7.78 -3.98 23.23
CA ILE A 256 6.91 -4.59 24.26
C ILE A 256 7.56 -4.55 25.65
N PHE A 257 8.87 -4.78 25.74
CA PHE A 257 9.57 -4.72 27.02
C PHE A 257 9.80 -3.30 27.57
N GLN A 258 9.67 -2.25 26.75
CA GLN A 258 9.88 -0.86 27.18
C GLN A 258 8.62 -0.19 27.74
N GLN A 259 7.42 -0.68 27.40
CA GLN A 259 6.16 -0.08 27.85
C GLN A 259 5.72 -0.64 29.22
N PRO A 260 5.26 0.19 30.18
CA PRO A 260 4.76 -0.30 31.45
C PRO A 260 3.54 -1.22 31.22
N PRO A 261 3.48 -2.40 31.88
CA PRO A 261 2.40 -3.35 31.67
C PRO A 261 1.06 -2.75 32.10
N ASN A 262 0.06 -2.75 31.20
CA ASN A 262 -1.29 -2.28 31.49
C ASN A 262 -2.30 -3.42 31.34
N TYR A 263 -2.70 -4.01 32.47
CA TYR A 263 -3.66 -5.12 32.55
C TYR A 263 -5.03 -4.71 33.11
N GLN A 264 -5.32 -3.40 33.16
CA GLN A 264 -6.55 -2.87 33.79
C GLN A 264 -7.85 -3.34 33.11
N HIS A 265 -7.77 -3.75 31.84
CA HIS A 265 -8.89 -4.23 31.02
C HIS A 265 -9.28 -5.70 31.30
N LEU A 266 -8.50 -6.45 32.08
CA LEU A 266 -8.74 -7.89 32.37
C LEU A 266 -9.85 -8.15 33.41
N THR A 267 -10.44 -7.13 34.02
CA THR A 267 -11.45 -7.26 35.10
C THR A 267 -12.77 -7.92 34.65
N GLY A 268 -13.03 -8.03 33.34
CA GLY A 268 -14.23 -8.68 32.78
C GLY A 268 -14.08 -10.14 32.35
N SER A 269 -12.88 -10.73 32.46
CA SER A 269 -12.47 -11.94 31.70
C SER A 269 -13.25 -13.22 32.02
N ALA A 270 -13.76 -13.39 33.25
CA ALA A 270 -14.46 -14.61 33.66
C ALA A 270 -15.78 -14.86 32.89
N ARG A 271 -16.41 -13.80 32.36
CA ARG A 271 -17.70 -13.90 31.63
C ARG A 271 -17.57 -14.43 30.20
N TYR A 272 -16.35 -14.62 29.70
CA TYR A 272 -16.08 -14.98 28.30
C TYR A 272 -15.53 -16.40 28.10
N ALA A 273 -15.21 -17.13 29.18
CA ALA A 273 -14.61 -18.46 29.12
C ALA A 273 -15.44 -19.49 28.33
N GLU A 274 -16.77 -19.45 28.44
CA GLU A 274 -17.67 -20.32 27.65
C GLU A 274 -17.62 -20.02 26.15
N ARG A 275 -17.48 -18.74 25.77
CA ARG A 275 -17.35 -18.33 24.36
C ARG A 275 -16.00 -18.75 23.79
N ASP A 276 -14.93 -18.66 24.58
CA ASP A 276 -13.60 -19.10 24.16
C ASP A 276 -13.54 -20.61 23.92
N ALA A 277 -14.20 -21.42 24.76
CA ALA A 277 -14.30 -22.86 24.55
C ALA A 277 -15.10 -23.21 23.28
N GLN A 278 -16.15 -22.46 22.97
CA GLN A 278 -16.92 -22.62 21.74
C GLN A 278 -16.09 -22.27 20.49
N ALA A 279 -15.32 -21.18 20.54
CA ALA A 279 -14.43 -20.77 19.44
C ALA A 279 -13.34 -21.82 19.17
N PHE A 280 -12.74 -22.39 20.22
CA PHE A 280 -11.80 -23.51 20.10
C PHE A 280 -12.45 -24.71 19.40
N GLY A 281 -13.66 -25.10 19.84
CA GLY A 281 -14.37 -26.23 19.25
C GLY A 281 -14.71 -26.04 17.76
N GLN A 282 -15.01 -24.80 17.34
CA GLN A 282 -15.24 -24.49 15.92
C GLN A 282 -13.94 -24.57 15.11
N ALA A 283 -12.86 -23.99 15.60
CA ALA A 283 -11.57 -24.00 14.93
C ALA A 283 -10.97 -25.42 14.82
N ALA A 284 -11.14 -26.26 15.86
CA ALA A 284 -10.74 -27.66 15.81
C ALA A 284 -11.47 -28.46 14.72
N LYS A 285 -12.78 -28.23 14.54
CA LYS A 285 -13.56 -28.85 13.48
C LYS A 285 -13.11 -28.43 12.09
N LEU A 286 -12.75 -27.16 11.91
CA LEU A 286 -12.25 -26.65 10.63
C LEU A 286 -10.89 -27.29 10.26
N LEU A 287 -10.00 -27.46 11.23
CA LEU A 287 -8.73 -28.15 11.02
C LEU A 287 -8.95 -29.62 10.63
N GLU A 288 -9.88 -30.31 11.28
CA GLU A 288 -10.24 -31.69 10.95
C GLU A 288 -10.83 -31.80 9.54
N GLN A 289 -11.72 -30.89 9.15
CA GLN A 289 -12.27 -30.81 7.78
C GLN A 289 -11.19 -30.56 6.73
N ALA A 290 -10.13 -29.83 7.09
CA ALA A 290 -8.96 -29.61 6.25
C ALA A 290 -7.96 -30.78 6.26
N GLY A 291 -8.26 -31.91 6.92
CA GLY A 291 -7.39 -33.08 7.03
C GLY A 291 -6.21 -32.89 7.98
N VAL A 292 -6.23 -31.86 8.83
CA VAL A 292 -5.16 -31.55 9.79
C VAL A 292 -5.60 -31.98 11.19
N SER A 293 -4.99 -33.05 11.71
CA SER A 293 -5.20 -33.45 13.10
C SER A 293 -4.55 -32.45 14.07
N LEU A 294 -5.20 -32.16 15.20
CA LEU A 294 -4.70 -31.24 16.22
C LEU A 294 -3.25 -31.55 16.67
N LYS A 295 -2.88 -32.82 16.83
CA LYS A 295 -1.52 -33.24 17.25
C LYS A 295 -0.41 -32.91 16.25
N ASN A 296 -0.75 -32.76 14.98
CA ASN A 296 0.20 -32.46 13.90
C ASN A 296 0.12 -31.00 13.42
N ALA A 297 -0.84 -30.23 13.94
CA ALA A 297 -1.02 -28.84 13.58
C ALA A 297 0.15 -27.98 14.09
N ARG A 298 0.70 -27.16 13.20
CA ARG A 298 1.65 -26.08 13.52
C ARG A 298 0.93 -24.76 13.33
N LEU A 299 0.70 -24.03 14.40
CA LEU A 299 -0.21 -22.89 14.43
C LEU A 299 0.52 -21.63 14.93
N LEU A 300 0.10 -20.49 14.44
CA LEU A 300 0.51 -19.17 14.92
C LEU A 300 -0.76 -18.39 15.25
N ASP A 301 -0.94 -18.05 16.52
CA ASP A 301 -2.10 -17.34 17.04
C ASP A 301 -1.75 -15.85 17.18
N LEU A 302 -2.16 -15.06 16.20
CA LEU A 302 -1.89 -13.63 16.13
C LEU A 302 -3.02 -12.84 16.78
N ALA A 303 -2.68 -11.78 17.50
CA ALA A 303 -3.63 -11.02 18.31
C ALA A 303 -4.39 -11.92 19.31
N CYS A 304 -3.68 -12.89 19.90
CA CYS A 304 -4.25 -13.89 20.80
C CYS A 304 -4.75 -13.33 22.15
N GLY A 305 -4.56 -12.03 22.36
CA GLY A 305 -4.91 -11.33 23.59
C GLY A 305 -4.01 -11.70 24.78
N PRO A 306 -4.20 -10.99 25.90
CA PRO A 306 -3.38 -11.12 27.11
C PRO A 306 -3.49 -12.47 27.83
N LEU A 307 -4.57 -13.22 27.59
CA LEU A 307 -4.79 -14.56 28.15
C LEU A 307 -4.31 -15.68 27.23
N ALA A 308 -4.09 -15.37 25.94
CA ALA A 308 -3.72 -16.35 24.91
C ALA A 308 -4.60 -17.62 24.97
N THR A 309 -5.90 -17.46 25.22
CA THR A 309 -6.80 -18.58 25.59
C THR A 309 -6.84 -19.66 24.51
N GLN A 310 -6.89 -19.27 23.23
CA GLN A 310 -6.87 -20.22 22.11
C GLN A 310 -5.50 -20.91 21.99
N THR A 311 -4.39 -20.15 22.08
CA THR A 311 -3.03 -20.70 22.17
C THR A 311 -2.92 -21.80 23.22
N LEU A 312 -3.43 -21.56 24.43
CA LEU A 312 -3.39 -22.53 25.53
C LEU A 312 -4.25 -23.77 25.24
N LEU A 313 -5.47 -23.59 24.73
CA LEU A 313 -6.38 -24.70 24.41
C LEU A 313 -5.81 -25.59 23.31
N PHE A 314 -5.29 -25.02 22.21
CA PHE A 314 -4.66 -25.77 21.13
C PHE A 314 -3.37 -26.47 21.57
N ASN A 315 -2.54 -25.81 22.38
CA ASN A 315 -1.35 -26.45 22.95
C ASN A 315 -1.72 -27.64 23.85
N SER A 316 -2.76 -27.49 24.69
CA SER A 316 -3.26 -28.56 25.56
C SER A 316 -3.84 -29.74 24.77
N ALA A 317 -4.37 -29.49 23.58
CA ALA A 317 -4.84 -30.51 22.64
C ALA A 317 -3.70 -31.17 21.82
N GLY A 318 -2.45 -30.77 22.06
CA GLY A 318 -1.24 -31.36 21.46
C GLY A 318 -0.74 -30.67 20.20
N SER A 319 -1.30 -29.51 19.82
CA SER A 319 -0.79 -28.71 18.68
C SER A 319 0.53 -28.01 19.03
N LYS A 320 1.40 -27.85 18.03
CA LYS A 320 2.58 -26.99 18.14
C LYS A 320 2.18 -25.56 17.81
N ILE A 321 1.92 -24.73 18.82
CA ILE A 321 1.38 -23.37 18.63
C ILE A 321 2.25 -22.30 19.29
N VAL A 322 2.34 -21.14 18.64
CA VAL A 322 2.98 -19.92 19.16
C VAL A 322 1.94 -18.81 19.18
N GLY A 323 1.76 -18.14 20.32
CA GLY A 323 0.90 -16.96 20.44
C GLY A 323 1.70 -15.66 20.36
N ALA A 324 1.19 -14.67 19.64
CA ALA A 324 1.78 -13.34 19.53
C ALA A 324 0.70 -12.24 19.60
N ASP A 325 0.87 -11.32 20.55
CA ASP A 325 -0.02 -10.17 20.79
C ASP A 325 0.80 -9.09 21.53
N LEU A 326 0.40 -7.84 21.39
CA LEU A 326 0.97 -6.69 22.09
C LEU A 326 0.79 -6.78 23.62
N GLN A 327 -0.18 -7.57 24.10
CA GLN A 327 -0.57 -7.67 25.50
C GLN A 327 -0.16 -9.00 26.18
N ILE A 328 0.61 -9.88 25.52
CA ILE A 328 1.01 -11.17 26.11
C ILE A 328 2.03 -10.96 27.24
N PRO A 329 2.00 -11.78 28.31
CA PRO A 329 3.15 -11.92 29.20
C PRO A 329 4.43 -12.26 28.40
N PRO A 330 5.57 -11.59 28.67
CA PRO A 330 6.78 -11.74 27.88
C PRO A 330 7.46 -13.12 27.93
N ALA A 331 6.85 -14.12 28.58
CA ALA A 331 7.32 -15.48 28.61
C ALA A 331 7.19 -16.21 27.26
N TYR A 332 6.29 -15.74 26.38
CA TYR A 332 6.02 -16.33 25.07
C TYR A 332 6.63 -15.54 23.90
N LEU A 333 7.25 -14.38 24.16
CA LEU A 333 7.95 -13.59 23.15
C LEU A 333 9.39 -14.10 22.95
N PRO A 334 9.93 -14.09 21.72
CA PRO A 334 11.33 -14.41 21.48
C PRO A 334 12.23 -13.39 22.21
N ALA A 335 13.25 -13.85 22.93
CA ALA A 335 14.13 -12.96 23.70
C ALA A 335 15.22 -12.35 22.80
N ALA A 336 15.34 -11.02 22.78
CA ALA A 336 16.36 -10.32 21.99
C ALA A 336 17.73 -10.18 22.71
N SER A 337 17.80 -10.28 24.05
CA SER A 337 19.07 -10.24 24.81
C SER A 337 19.00 -10.90 26.20
N LEU A 338 20.17 -11.27 26.76
CA LEU A 338 20.32 -11.87 28.09
C LEU A 338 19.83 -10.91 29.21
N ALA A 339 20.09 -9.61 29.08
CA ALA A 339 19.66 -8.60 30.05
C ALA A 339 18.13 -8.45 30.09
N GLN A 340 17.46 -8.47 28.92
CA GLN A 340 16.00 -8.46 28.82
C GLN A 340 15.37 -9.75 29.40
N ARG A 341 16.04 -10.89 29.20
CA ARG A 341 15.62 -12.20 29.75
C ARG A 341 15.64 -12.23 31.28
N LEU A 342 16.63 -11.59 31.92
CA LEU A 342 16.86 -11.71 33.36
C LEU A 342 16.15 -10.64 34.20
N PHE A 343 16.14 -9.37 33.78
CA PHE A 343 15.71 -8.27 34.66
C PHE A 343 14.30 -7.74 34.39
N GLN A 344 13.84 -7.81 33.14
CA GLN A 344 12.52 -7.26 32.76
C GLN A 344 11.45 -8.35 32.84
N ARG A 345 11.72 -9.54 32.30
CA ARG A 345 10.78 -10.68 32.24
C ARG A 345 10.10 -11.02 33.57
N GLY A 346 10.84 -11.04 34.68
CA GLY A 346 10.29 -11.38 36.00
C GLY A 346 9.23 -10.40 36.51
N LYS A 347 9.39 -9.10 36.23
CA LYS A 347 8.42 -8.06 36.62
C LYS A 347 7.09 -8.21 35.87
N TYR A 348 7.14 -8.48 34.57
CA TYR A 348 5.94 -8.64 33.74
C TYR A 348 5.20 -9.95 34.02
N VAL A 349 5.92 -11.06 34.23
CA VAL A 349 5.31 -12.36 34.59
C VAL A 349 4.53 -12.23 35.91
N LYS A 350 5.13 -11.64 36.94
CA LYS A 350 4.47 -11.46 38.24
C LYS A 350 3.24 -10.54 38.17
N ALA A 351 3.30 -9.48 37.36
CA ALA A 351 2.17 -8.58 37.15
C ALA A 351 1.00 -9.27 36.42
N TRP A 352 1.31 -10.12 35.43
CA TRP A 352 0.33 -10.91 34.71
C TRP A 352 -0.31 -12.02 35.58
N GLU A 353 0.49 -12.77 36.35
CA GLU A 353 0.00 -13.80 37.28
C GLU A 353 -0.99 -13.19 38.29
N THR A 354 -0.66 -12.01 38.82
CA THR A 354 -1.54 -11.29 39.76
C THR A 354 -2.85 -10.86 39.10
N ALA A 355 -2.80 -10.35 37.86
CA ALA A 355 -3.98 -9.86 37.15
C ALA A 355 -4.90 -10.98 36.63
N THR A 356 -4.36 -12.17 36.36
CA THR A 356 -5.10 -13.30 35.76
C THR A 356 -5.56 -14.35 36.77
N ALA A 357 -5.04 -14.34 38.00
CA ALA A 357 -5.43 -15.27 39.06
C ALA A 357 -6.96 -15.43 39.25
N PRO A 358 -7.79 -14.36 39.20
CA PRO A 358 -9.25 -14.51 39.32
C PRO A 358 -9.90 -15.29 38.17
N TYR A 359 -9.36 -15.26 36.95
CA TYR A 359 -9.90 -16.01 35.79
C TYR A 359 -9.76 -17.52 35.98
N TYR A 360 -8.60 -17.98 36.46
CA TYR A 360 -8.34 -19.39 36.73
C TYR A 360 -8.99 -19.90 38.03
N GLN A 361 -9.47 -18.99 38.89
CA GLN A 361 -10.23 -19.30 40.12
C GLN A 361 -11.75 -19.22 39.93
N ALA A 362 -12.22 -18.56 38.86
CA ALA A 362 -13.64 -18.41 38.54
C ALA A 362 -14.42 -19.73 38.30
N PRO A 363 -13.83 -20.80 37.73
CA PRO A 363 -14.44 -22.12 37.87
C PRO A 363 -14.21 -22.57 39.31
N GLY A 364 -15.23 -22.42 40.17
CA GLY A 364 -15.19 -22.81 41.59
C GLY A 364 -14.78 -24.28 41.80
N PRO A 365 -14.66 -24.76 43.05
CA PRO A 365 -14.22 -26.11 43.37
C PRO A 365 -15.26 -27.16 42.95
N THR A 366 -15.29 -27.47 41.67
CA THR A 366 -15.93 -28.64 41.11
C THR A 366 -14.97 -29.24 40.09
N ARG A 367 -14.22 -30.21 40.60
CA ARG A 367 -13.45 -31.21 39.85
C ARG A 367 -12.31 -30.61 39.03
N ARG A 368 -11.12 -30.73 39.60
CA ARG A 368 -9.93 -31.29 38.93
C ARG A 368 -10.12 -31.40 37.41
N PHE A 369 -9.32 -30.65 36.67
CA PHE A 369 -8.84 -31.01 35.33
C PHE A 369 -8.03 -32.34 35.33
N GLU A 370 -8.38 -33.28 36.22
CA GLU A 370 -8.15 -34.71 36.07
C GLU A 370 -9.31 -35.27 35.23
N ALA A 371 -9.34 -34.93 33.95
CA ALA A 371 -9.58 -35.97 32.98
C ALA A 371 -8.30 -36.82 33.03
N LYS A 372 -8.25 -37.86 33.86
CA LYS A 372 -8.54 -39.21 33.36
C LYS A 372 -8.39 -39.29 31.84
N MET A 373 -7.14 -39.20 31.42
CA MET A 373 -6.57 -40.22 30.54
C MET A 373 -6.72 -41.61 31.19
N GLU A 374 -7.96 -42.07 31.28
CA GLU A 374 -8.34 -43.47 31.43
C GLU A 374 -9.53 -43.60 30.47
N ARG A 375 -9.46 -44.32 29.35
CA ARG A 375 -8.86 -45.64 29.18
C ARG A 375 -8.38 -45.81 27.74
N GLY A 376 -7.07 -45.87 27.55
CA GLY A 376 -6.48 -46.75 26.55
C GLY A 376 -6.23 -48.09 27.22
N GLN A 377 -7.26 -48.93 27.30
CA GLN A 377 -7.10 -50.37 27.48
C GLN A 377 -6.18 -50.89 26.35
N ASN A 378 -4.94 -51.25 26.71
CA ASN A 378 -4.21 -52.44 26.27
C ASN A 378 -2.75 -52.39 26.76
N ARG A 379 -2.54 -52.80 28.02
CA ARG A 379 -1.71 -53.94 28.43
C ARG A 379 -1.58 -53.98 29.96
#